data_AF-A0A975IFY1-F1
#
_entry.id   AF-A0A975IFY1-F1
#
_cell.length_a   1.000
_cell.length_b   1.000
_cell.length_c   1.000
_cell.angle_alpha   90.00
_cell.angle_beta   90.00
_cell.angle_gamma   90.00
#
_symmetry.space_group_name_H-M   'P 1'
#
loop_
_entity.id
_entity.type
_entity.pdbx_description
1 polymer ?
#
loop_
_entity_poly.entity_id
_entity_poly.type
_entity_poly.pdbx_seq_one_letter_code
_entity_poly.pdbx_strand_id
1 'polypeptide(L)'
;MQRISITIDNTLKDQLDNTIPKGERARFVAEAIQQALENWHRQQALAMLQNLTRFKVDHDSVETLRHIRQERGEYLAARHQPEPQP
;
A
#
# COMPACT_ATOMS: atom_id res chain seq x y z
N MET A 1 16.90 -13.65 12.35
CA MET A 1 15.80 -14.41 11.70
C MET A 1 14.78 -14.78 12.75
N GLN A 2 13.49 -14.60 12.47
CA GLN A 2 12.40 -15.03 13.35
C GLN A 2 11.77 -16.31 12.80
N ARG A 3 11.42 -17.25 13.69
CA ARG A 3 10.79 -18.52 13.32
C ARG A 3 9.28 -18.40 13.46
N ILE A 4 8.56 -18.80 12.42
CA ILE A 4 7.10 -18.87 12.40
C ILE A 4 6.66 -20.33 12.25
N SER A 5 5.52 -20.68 12.87
CA SER A 5 4.86 -21.97 12.67
C SER A 5 3.63 -21.75 11.82
N ILE A 6 3.50 -22.52 10.74
CA ILE A 6 2.43 -22.37 9.75
C ILE A 6 1.78 -23.74 9.58
N THR A 7 0.46 -23.78 9.61
CA THR A 7 -0.31 -24.98 9.30
C THR A 7 -0.67 -24.94 7.82
N ILE A 8 -0.40 -26.03 7.11
CA ILE A 8 -0.74 -26.21 5.70
C ILE A 8 -1.46 -27.54 5.52
N ASP A 9 -2.25 -27.66 4.45
CA ASP A 9 -2.92 -28.92 4.13
C ASP A 9 -1.93 -30.05 3.83
N ASN A 10 -2.34 -31.28 4.14
CA ASN A 10 -1.52 -32.47 3.94
C ASN A 10 -1.14 -32.65 2.45
N THR A 11 -2.05 -32.33 1.54
CA THR A 11 -1.79 -32.40 0.09
C THR A 11 -0.69 -31.44 -0.34
N LEU A 12 -0.70 -30.20 0.18
CA LEU A 12 0.31 -29.20 -0.11
C LEU A 12 1.66 -29.55 0.54
N LYS A 13 1.63 -30.12 1.74
CA LYS A 13 2.83 -30.67 2.40
C LYS A 13 3.47 -31.76 1.54
N ASP A 14 2.70 -32.71 1.04
CA ASP A 14 3.22 -33.81 0.23
C ASP A 14 3.80 -33.30 -1.09
N GLN A 15 3.16 -32.32 -1.73
CA GLN A 15 3.69 -31.66 -2.92
C GLN A 15 5.02 -30.95 -2.62
N LEU A 16 5.08 -30.15 -1.56
CA LEU A 16 6.30 -29.46 -1.15
C LEU A 16 7.43 -30.46 -0.85
N ASP A 17 7.08 -31.58 -0.20
CA ASP A 17 8.04 -32.60 0.20
C ASP A 17 8.61 -33.37 -1.01
N ASN A 18 7.78 -33.60 -2.03
CA ASN A 18 8.17 -34.31 -3.26
C ASN A 18 8.87 -33.42 -4.30
N THR A 19 8.54 -32.13 -4.34
CA THR A 19 9.08 -31.20 -5.35
C THR A 19 10.35 -30.50 -4.88
N ILE A 20 10.45 -30.15 -3.60
CA ILE A 20 11.55 -29.34 -3.07
C ILE A 20 12.43 -30.16 -2.11
N PRO A 21 13.76 -30.16 -2.30
CA PRO A 21 14.70 -30.80 -1.38
C PRO A 21 14.53 -30.30 0.06
N LYS A 22 14.67 -31.20 1.05
CA LYS A 22 14.44 -30.91 2.48
C LYS A 22 15.17 -29.67 3.01
N GLY A 23 16.36 -29.37 2.50
CA GLY A 23 17.15 -28.19 2.88
C GLY A 23 16.67 -26.86 2.30
N GLU A 24 15.86 -26.88 1.24
CA GLU A 24 15.44 -25.68 0.50
C GLU A 24 13.99 -25.29 0.75
N ARG A 25 13.18 -26.17 1.37
CA ARG A 25 11.75 -25.93 1.61
C ARG A 25 11.47 -24.63 2.37
N ALA A 26 12.28 -24.34 3.40
CA ALA A 26 12.11 -23.11 4.18
C ALA A 26 12.39 -21.85 3.34
N ARG A 27 13.39 -21.89 2.46
CA ARG A 27 13.68 -20.80 1.53
C ARG A 27 12.56 -20.64 0.51
N PHE A 28 12.10 -21.74 -0.08
CA PHE A 28 10.99 -21.74 -1.03
C PHE A 28 9.72 -21.14 -0.42
N VAL A 29 9.35 -21.53 0.80
CA VAL A 29 8.18 -20.97 1.49
C VAL A 29 8.37 -19.47 1.76
N ALA A 30 9.57 -19.04 2.17
CA ALA A 30 9.83 -17.62 2.38
C ALA A 30 9.69 -16.79 1.09
N GLU A 31 10.24 -17.29 -0.03
CA GLU A 31 10.11 -16.65 -1.34
C GLU A 31 8.65 -16.62 -1.83
N ALA A 32 7.90 -17.71 -1.63
CA ALA A 32 6.49 -17.76 -1.98
C ALA A 32 5.65 -16.77 -1.18
N ILE A 33 5.93 -16.61 0.13
CA ILE A 33 5.26 -15.61 0.97
C ILE A 33 5.60 -14.20 0.48
N GLN A 34 6.87 -13.92 0.17
CA GLN A 34 7.28 -12.62 -0.35
C GLN A 34 6.54 -12.27 -1.65
N GLN A 35 6.50 -13.20 -2.61
CA GLN A 35 5.78 -13.01 -3.87
C GLN A 35 4.27 -12.81 -3.65
N ALA A 36 3.67 -13.55 -2.73
CA ALA A 36 2.26 -13.39 -2.39
C ALA A 36 1.97 -12.00 -1.81
N LEU A 37 2.83 -11.48 -0.93
CA LEU A 37 2.70 -10.13 -0.38
C LEU A 37 2.85 -9.06 -1.46
N GLU A 38 3.85 -9.17 -2.34
CA GLU A 38 4.04 -8.23 -3.45
C GLU A 38 2.82 -8.20 -4.39
N ASN A 39 2.26 -9.37 -4.72
CA ASN A 39 1.06 -9.47 -5.54
C ASN A 39 -0.16 -8.87 -4.85
N TRP A 40 -0.32 -9.10 -3.54
CA TRP A 40 -1.39 -8.50 -2.75
C TRP A 40 -1.31 -6.97 -2.76
N HIS A 41 -0.13 -6.40 -2.52
CA HIS A 41 0.09 -4.96 -2.59
C HIS A 41 -0.20 -4.39 -3.99
N ARG A 42 0.21 -5.11 -5.05
CA ARG A 42 -0.08 -4.70 -6.43
C ARG A 42 -1.59 -4.64 -6.69
N GLN A 43 -2.33 -5.65 -6.25
CA GLN A 43 -3.79 -5.69 -6.38
C GLN A 43 -4.46 -4.56 -5.60
N GLN A 44 -3.99 -4.28 -4.39
CA GLN A 44 -4.50 -3.19 -3.58
C GLN A 44 -4.26 -1.82 -4.24
N ALA A 45 -3.06 -1.59 -4.77
CA ALA A 45 -2.73 -0.36 -5.50
C ALA A 45 -3.61 -0.20 -6.76
N LEU A 46 -3.84 -1.28 -7.50
CA LEU A 46 -4.73 -1.29 -8.66
C LEU A 46 -6.17 -0.95 -8.26
N ALA A 47 -6.68 -1.53 -7.17
CA ALA A 47 -8.01 -1.22 -6.66
C ALA A 47 -8.13 0.25 -6.24
N MET A 48 -7.09 0.84 -5.64
CA MET A 48 -7.06 2.27 -5.33
C MET A 48 -7.12 3.15 -6.58
N LEU A 49 -6.37 2.79 -7.62
CA LEU A 49 -6.38 3.51 -8.90
C LEU A 49 -7.73 3.40 -9.62
N GLN A 50 -8.36 2.24 -9.59
CA GLN A 50 -9.67 2.00 -10.19
C GLN A 50 -10.78 2.78 -9.47
N ASN A 51 -10.68 2.89 -8.15
CA ASN A 51 -11.64 3.60 -7.31
C ASN A 51 -11.28 5.08 -7.09
N LEU A 52 -10.32 5.61 -7.84
CA LEU A 52 -9.88 6.99 -7.69
C LEU A 52 -10.98 7.91 -8.22
N THR A 53 -11.65 8.62 -7.30
CA THR A 53 -12.71 9.56 -7.64
C THR A 53 -12.15 10.61 -8.58
N ARG A 54 -12.65 10.62 -9.82
CA ARG A 54 -12.29 11.65 -10.79
C ARG A 54 -13.08 12.90 -10.46
N PHE A 55 -12.38 13.95 -10.06
CA PHE A 55 -12.97 15.26 -9.93
C PHE A 55 -12.99 15.92 -11.29
N LYS A 56 -14.18 16.32 -11.75
CA LYS A 56 -14.26 17.24 -12.88
C LYS A 56 -13.78 18.59 -12.37
N VAL A 57 -12.71 19.09 -12.96
CA VAL A 57 -12.20 20.42 -12.67
C VAL A 57 -12.52 21.28 -13.87
N ASP A 58 -13.22 22.40 -13.65
CA ASP A 58 -13.62 23.32 -14.72
C ASP A 58 -12.48 24.27 -15.14
N HIS A 59 -11.28 24.07 -14.59
CA HIS A 59 -10.10 24.91 -14.78
C HIS A 59 -8.92 24.08 -15.29
N ASP A 60 -8.02 24.72 -16.03
CA ASP A 60 -6.75 24.10 -16.43
C ASP A 60 -5.92 23.70 -15.18
N SER A 61 -5.04 22.72 -15.37
CA SER A 61 -4.08 22.20 -14.41
C SER A 61 -3.32 23.30 -13.64
N VAL A 62 -2.90 24.38 -14.32
CA VAL A 62 -2.20 25.51 -13.70
C VAL A 62 -3.09 26.26 -12.72
N GLU A 63 -4.33 26.58 -13.10
CA GLU A 63 -5.28 27.29 -12.25
C GLU A 63 -5.76 26.40 -11.08
N THR A 64 -5.91 25.11 -11.33
CA THR A 64 -6.20 24.12 -10.27
C THR A 64 -5.10 24.10 -9.21
N LEU A 65 -3.83 24.06 -9.63
CA LEU A 65 -2.69 24.09 -8.72
C LEU A 65 -2.56 25.43 -7.98
N ARG A 66 -2.89 26.55 -8.64
CA ARG A 66 -2.95 27.86 -8.00
C ARG A 66 -4.00 27.88 -6.89
N HIS A 67 -5.19 27.34 -7.15
CA HIS A 67 -6.27 27.26 -6.17
C HIS A 67 -5.88 26.40 -4.96
N ILE A 68 -5.36 25.18 -5.17
CA ILE A 68 -4.89 24.30 -4.10
C ILE A 68 -3.81 24.98 -3.24
N ARG A 69 -2.89 25.72 -3.87
CA ARG A 69 -1.85 26.46 -3.14
C ARG A 69 -2.45 27.57 -2.28
N GLN A 70 -3.45 28.28 -2.79
CA GLN A 70 -4.13 29.33 -2.05
C GLN A 70 -4.88 28.76 -0.84
N GLU A 71 -5.68 27.71 -1.03
CA GLU A 71 -6.41 27.03 0.06
C GLU A 71 -5.46 26.53 1.16
N ARG A 72 -4.32 25.95 0.77
CA ARG A 72 -3.29 25.51 1.71
C ARG A 72 -2.68 26.69 2.48
N GLY A 73 -2.47 27.82 1.81
CA GLY A 73 -1.98 29.04 2.44
C GLY A 73 -2.97 29.59 3.47
N GLU A 74 -4.24 29.65 3.12
CA GLU A 74 -5.34 30.09 4.00
C GLU A 74 -5.50 29.16 5.21
N TYR A 75 -5.46 27.84 5.00
CA TYR A 75 -5.49 26.86 6.08
C TYR A 75 -4.34 27.04 7.07
N LEU A 76 -3.12 27.21 6.57
CA LEU A 76 -1.94 27.42 7.42
C LEU A 76 -2.02 28.77 8.15
N ALA A 77 -2.49 29.83 7.49
CA ALA A 77 -2.68 31.14 8.11
C ALA A 77 -3.72 31.10 9.24
N ALA A 78 -4.86 30.44 9.03
CA ALA A 78 -5.89 30.24 10.04
C ALA A 78 -5.37 29.43 11.24
N ARG A 79 -4.51 28.42 11.00
CA ARG A 79 -3.90 27.60 12.04
C ARG A 79 -2.85 28.35 12.88
N HIS A 80 -2.34 29.47 12.37
CA HIS A 80 -1.29 30.26 13.02
C HIS A 80 -1.75 31.69 13.39
N GLN A 81 -3.06 31.96 13.45
CA GLN A 81 -3.55 33.22 14.00
C GLN A 81 -3.18 33.32 15.50
N PRO A 82 -2.41 34.33 15.92
CA PRO A 82 -2.19 34.58 17.34
C PRO A 82 -3.51 34.97 17.99
N GLU A 83 -3.77 34.46 19.21
CA GLU A 83 -4.97 34.83 19.98
C GLU A 83 -5.09 36.36 20.08
N PRO A 84 -6.32 36.91 19.95
CA PRO A 84 -6.51 38.34 20.17
C PRO A 84 -6.10 38.66 21.60
N GLN A 85 -5.06 39.50 21.74
CA GLN A 85 -4.67 40.00 23.05
C GLN A 85 -5.77 40.91 23.60
N PRO A 86 -6.15 40.76 24.87
CA PRO A 86 -7.23 41.50 25.50
C PRO A 86 -6.95 43.00 25.63
#